data_AF-A0A950Z7W1-F1
#
_entry.id   AF-A0A950Z7W1-F1
#
_cell.length_a   1.000
_cell.length_b   1.000
_cell.length_c   1.000
_cell.angle_alpha   90.00
_cell.angle_beta   90.00
_cell.angle_gamma   90.00
#
_symmetry.space_group_name_H-M   'P 1'
#
loop_
_entity.id
_entity.type
_entity.pdbx_description
1 polymer ?
#
loop_
_entity_poly.entity_id
_entity_poly.type
_entity_poly.pdbx_seq_one_letter_code
_entity_poly.pdbx_strand_id
1 'polypeptide(L)'
;MYQQYNDRVAFYLVYIQEAHPTDLWQMGSNVREGVLFANPKSDTERENVAGSCVRKLHVLIPALIDSVQNHVEQEYTGWPDRIYLLDSAGRIRFKTEPGPFGFDSEKLAAALKTDLKAPQLTAGTASRDIEPVASSAAFTGAPR
;
A
#
# COMPACT_ATOMS: atom_id res chain seq x y z
N MET A 1 18.09 0.50 3.52
CA MET A 1 17.10 1.05 4.48
C MET A 1 16.38 -0.05 5.25
N TYR A 2 15.60 -0.94 4.60
CA TYR A 2 14.87 -2.02 5.29
C TYR A 2 15.74 -2.85 6.24
N GLN A 3 16.82 -3.47 5.75
CA GLN A 3 17.73 -4.29 6.58
C GLN A 3 18.37 -3.54 7.75
N GLN A 4 18.42 -2.21 7.70
CA GLN A 4 19.06 -1.38 8.72
C GLN A 4 18.09 -0.98 9.85
N TYR A 5 16.78 -0.92 9.59
CA TYR A 5 15.80 -0.35 10.51
C TYR A 5 14.60 -1.25 10.78
N ASN A 6 14.54 -2.46 10.22
CA ASN A 6 13.39 -3.37 10.38
C ASN A 6 13.17 -3.90 11.81
N ASP A 7 14.15 -3.71 12.69
CA ASP A 7 14.06 -3.98 14.13
C ASP A 7 13.37 -2.85 14.91
N ARG A 8 13.27 -1.66 14.32
CA ARG A 8 12.75 -0.44 14.96
C ARG A 8 11.55 0.17 14.26
N VAL A 9 11.35 -0.17 12.99
CA VAL A 9 10.34 0.41 12.10
C VAL A 9 9.72 -0.70 11.29
N ALA A 10 8.39 -0.75 11.23
CA ALA A 10 7.70 -1.66 10.34
C ALA A 10 7.74 -1.12 8.90
N PHE A 11 8.13 -1.98 7.95
CA PHE A 11 8.12 -1.66 6.52
C PHE A 11 7.11 -2.55 5.82
N TYR A 12 6.28 -1.94 4.97
CA TYR A 12 5.34 -2.65 4.11
C TYR A 12 5.43 -2.07 2.70
N LEU A 13 5.39 -2.96 1.70
CA LEU A 13 5.08 -2.60 0.32
C LEU A 13 3.61 -2.93 0.09
N VAL A 14 2.80 -1.95 -0.29
CA VAL A 14 1.40 -2.23 -0.69
C VAL A 14 1.34 -2.30 -2.21
N TYR A 15 1.03 -3.46 -2.75
CA TYR A 15 0.85 -3.66 -4.18
C TYR A 15 -0.51 -3.10 -4.61
N ILE A 16 -0.48 -2.12 -5.52
CA ILE A 16 -1.68 -1.43 -6.04
C ILE A 16 -1.86 -1.73 -7.54
N GLN A 17 -2.83 -1.07 -8.17
CA GLN A 17 -3.09 -1.21 -9.60
C GLN A 17 -1.87 -0.87 -10.48
N GLU A 18 -1.72 -1.62 -11.58
CA GLU A 18 -0.66 -1.41 -12.58
C GLU A 18 -0.70 -0.01 -13.19
N ALA A 19 0.44 0.68 -13.17
CA ALA A 19 0.59 1.98 -13.84
C ALA A 19 0.64 1.86 -15.38
N HIS A 20 1.11 0.71 -15.89
CA HIS A 20 1.30 0.46 -17.32
C HIS A 20 0.79 -0.93 -17.73
N PRO A 21 -0.52 -1.15 -17.73
CA PRO A 21 -1.09 -2.46 -18.03
C PRO A 21 -1.23 -2.69 -19.54
N THR A 22 -1.23 -3.96 -19.97
CA THR A 22 -1.23 -4.34 -21.41
C THR A 22 -2.50 -3.95 -22.16
N ASP A 23 -3.59 -3.76 -21.43
CA ASP A 23 -4.92 -3.42 -21.95
C ASP A 23 -5.23 -1.92 -21.98
N LEU A 24 -4.28 -1.05 -21.59
CA LEU A 24 -4.40 0.41 -21.72
C LEU A 24 -3.20 1.03 -22.43
N TRP A 25 -2.04 1.08 -21.76
CA TRP A 25 -0.81 1.70 -22.29
C TRP A 25 0.41 0.97 -21.74
N GLN A 26 1.27 0.47 -22.63
CA GLN A 26 2.52 -0.21 -22.28
C GLN A 26 3.75 0.67 -22.42
N MET A 27 4.68 0.52 -21.48
CA MET A 27 6.01 1.13 -21.55
C MET A 27 6.95 0.25 -22.37
N GLY A 28 7.74 0.85 -23.25
CA GLY A 28 8.69 0.10 -24.09
C GLY A 28 9.75 -0.67 -23.29
N SER A 29 10.09 -0.22 -22.07
CA SER A 29 10.94 -0.96 -21.13
C SER A 29 10.30 -2.27 -20.67
N ASN A 30 9.03 -2.22 -20.27
CA ASN A 30 8.28 -3.38 -19.79
C ASN A 30 8.17 -4.47 -20.87
N VAL A 31 7.99 -4.06 -22.14
CA VAL A 31 7.99 -5.00 -23.28
C VAL A 31 9.34 -5.68 -23.43
N ARG A 32 10.45 -4.94 -23.36
CA ARG A 32 11.81 -5.52 -23.47
C ARG A 32 12.14 -6.46 -22.30
N GLU A 33 11.60 -6.18 -21.12
CA GLU A 33 11.85 -6.94 -19.90
C GLU A 33 10.83 -8.07 -19.68
N GLY A 34 9.84 -8.22 -20.56
CA GLY A 34 8.79 -9.24 -20.44
C GLY A 34 7.89 -9.04 -19.20
N VAL A 35 7.73 -7.79 -18.76
CA VAL A 35 6.85 -7.38 -17.64
C VAL A 35 5.51 -6.93 -18.22
N LEU A 36 4.75 -7.90 -18.72
CA LEU A 36 3.50 -7.67 -19.44
C LEU A 36 2.33 -8.24 -18.63
N PHE A 37 1.61 -7.37 -17.93
CA PHE A 37 0.44 -7.72 -17.14
C PHE A 37 -0.74 -6.85 -17.57
N ALA A 38 -1.92 -7.46 -17.71
CA ALA A 38 -3.17 -6.72 -17.82
C ALA A 38 -3.58 -6.21 -16.44
N ASN A 39 -4.49 -5.24 -16.39
CA ASN A 39 -5.10 -4.86 -15.12
C ASN A 39 -5.83 -6.07 -14.50
N PRO A 40 -5.52 -6.44 -13.24
CA PRO A 40 -6.26 -7.47 -12.53
C PRO A 40 -7.74 -7.10 -12.40
N LYS A 41 -8.63 -8.05 -12.67
CA LYS A 41 -10.10 -7.91 -12.57
C LYS A 41 -10.69 -8.62 -11.36
N SER A 42 -9.85 -9.33 -10.60
CA SER A 42 -10.19 -9.97 -9.33
C SER A 42 -9.02 -9.91 -8.35
N ASP A 43 -9.31 -10.13 -7.07
CA ASP A 43 -8.26 -10.21 -6.04
C ASP A 43 -7.27 -11.35 -6.33
N THR A 44 -7.76 -12.52 -6.75
CA THR A 44 -6.90 -13.64 -7.15
C THR A 44 -5.95 -13.28 -8.30
N GLU A 45 -6.44 -12.57 -9.32
CA GLU A 45 -5.56 -12.09 -10.40
C GLU A 45 -4.51 -11.12 -9.86
N ARG A 46 -4.90 -10.21 -8.95
CA ARG A 46 -3.98 -9.24 -8.37
C ARG A 46 -2.92 -9.92 -7.50
N GLU A 47 -3.30 -10.91 -6.72
CA GLU A 47 -2.37 -11.76 -5.95
C GLU A 47 -1.34 -12.45 -6.85
N ASN A 48 -1.76 -12.97 -7.99
CA ASN A 48 -0.85 -13.63 -8.93
C ASN A 48 0.17 -12.65 -9.54
N VAL A 49 -0.28 -11.45 -9.92
CA VAL A 49 0.59 -10.41 -10.48
C VAL A 49 1.53 -9.85 -9.40
N ALA A 50 1.00 -9.51 -8.22
CA ALA A 50 1.78 -9.05 -7.06
C ALA A 50 2.85 -10.07 -6.66
N GLY A 51 2.47 -11.35 -6.57
CA GLY A 51 3.40 -12.43 -6.26
C GLY A 51 4.50 -12.59 -7.32
N SER A 52 4.17 -12.36 -8.59
CA SER A 52 5.17 -12.34 -9.67
C SER A 52 6.13 -11.17 -9.55
N CYS A 53 5.65 -9.98 -9.20
CA CYS A 53 6.48 -8.80 -8.94
C CYS A 53 7.45 -9.04 -7.76
N VAL A 54 6.92 -9.46 -6.61
CA VAL A 54 7.72 -9.74 -5.39
C VAL A 54 8.83 -10.74 -5.68
N ARG A 55 8.53 -11.83 -6.40
CA ARG A 55 9.53 -12.85 -6.78
C ARG A 55 10.56 -12.31 -7.77
N LYS A 56 10.12 -11.68 -8.86
CA LYS A 56 11.02 -11.20 -9.93
C LYS A 56 11.97 -10.10 -9.45
N LEU A 57 11.49 -9.20 -8.58
CA LEU A 57 12.27 -8.09 -8.04
C LEU A 57 13.01 -8.46 -6.74
N HIS A 58 12.88 -9.71 -6.26
CA HIS A 58 13.45 -10.18 -5.00
C HIS A 58 13.11 -9.24 -3.82
N VAL A 59 11.85 -8.82 -3.72
CA VAL A 59 11.41 -7.87 -2.68
C VAL A 59 11.54 -8.54 -1.31
N LEU A 60 12.35 -7.94 -0.44
CA LEU A 60 12.58 -8.41 0.93
C LEU A 60 11.59 -7.83 1.96
N ILE A 61 10.91 -6.75 1.59
CA ILE A 61 9.95 -6.06 2.44
C ILE A 61 8.64 -6.86 2.43
N PRO A 62 7.97 -7.08 3.58
CA PRO A 62 6.63 -7.68 3.62
C PRO A 62 5.68 -6.96 2.66
N ALA A 63 5.12 -7.71 1.71
CA ALA A 63 4.19 -7.19 0.73
C ALA A 63 2.75 -7.44 1.19
N LEU A 64 1.94 -6.39 1.16
CA LEU A 64 0.49 -6.41 1.27
C LEU A 64 -0.08 -6.15 -0.13
N ILE A 65 -1.35 -6.48 -0.33
CA ILE A 65 -2.01 -6.34 -1.62
C ILE A 65 -3.28 -5.52 -1.38
N ASP A 66 -3.43 -4.40 -2.09
CA ASP A 66 -4.69 -3.66 -2.08
C ASP A 66 -5.76 -4.45 -2.82
N SER A 67 -6.99 -4.43 -2.34
CA SER A 67 -8.16 -5.01 -3.00
C SER A 67 -8.31 -4.54 -4.45
N VAL A 68 -8.93 -5.35 -5.32
CA VAL A 68 -9.17 -4.97 -6.71
C VAL A 68 -9.97 -3.67 -6.88
N GLN A 69 -10.72 -3.26 -5.84
CA GLN A 69 -11.46 -2.00 -5.76
C GLN A 69 -10.59 -0.76 -5.48
N ASN A 70 -9.28 -0.92 -5.24
CA ASN A 70 -8.31 0.16 -5.03
C ASN A 70 -8.60 1.04 -3.81
N HIS A 71 -9.15 0.49 -2.73
CA HIS A 71 -9.50 1.26 -1.54
C HIS A 71 -8.27 1.93 -0.90
N VAL A 72 -7.18 1.18 -0.70
CA VAL A 72 -5.96 1.72 -0.07
C VAL A 72 -5.28 2.73 -0.99
N GLU A 73 -5.18 2.42 -2.28
CA GLU A 73 -4.64 3.33 -3.27
C GLU A 73 -5.38 4.67 -3.25
N GLN A 74 -6.72 4.66 -3.28
CA GLN A 74 -7.51 5.90 -3.30
C GLN A 74 -7.37 6.69 -2.01
N GLU A 75 -7.48 6.04 -0.85
CA GLU A 75 -7.36 6.71 0.46
C GLU A 75 -5.98 7.34 0.65
N TYR A 76 -4.94 6.70 0.13
CA TYR A 76 -3.56 7.18 0.20
C TYR A 76 -3.10 7.86 -1.09
N THR A 77 -3.96 8.09 -2.09
CA THR A 77 -3.57 8.66 -3.40
C THR A 77 -2.25 8.04 -3.92
N GLY A 78 -2.18 6.71 -3.89
CA GLY A 78 -0.95 5.93 -3.99
C GLY A 78 -0.40 5.78 -5.40
N TRP A 79 -1.21 5.99 -6.42
CA TRP A 79 -0.80 5.82 -7.82
C TRP A 79 0.13 6.95 -8.32
N PRO A 80 1.12 6.65 -9.18
CA PRO A 80 1.50 5.32 -9.66
C PRO A 80 2.39 4.55 -8.67
N ASP A 81 3.14 5.27 -7.85
CA ASP A 81 3.77 4.79 -6.63
C ASP A 81 3.88 5.94 -5.62
N ARG A 82 4.02 5.61 -4.33
CA ARG A 82 4.15 6.60 -3.27
C ARG A 82 4.84 6.03 -2.03
N ILE A 83 5.60 6.89 -1.34
CA ILE A 83 6.21 6.56 -0.06
C ILE A 83 5.52 7.34 1.05
N TYR A 84 5.19 6.64 2.12
CA TYR A 84 4.64 7.20 3.36
C TYR A 84 5.51 6.81 4.55
N LEU A 85 5.62 7.72 5.52
CA LEU A 85 6.07 7.43 6.88
C LEU A 85 4.94 7.79 7.84
N LEU A 86 4.57 6.84 8.68
CA LEU A 86 3.55 7.00 9.71
C LEU A 86 4.21 6.93 11.08
N ASP A 87 3.72 7.71 12.04
CA ASP A 87 4.11 7.56 13.45
C ASP A 87 3.37 6.39 14.13
N SER A 88 3.71 6.11 15.38
CA SER A 88 3.09 5.04 16.17
C SER A 88 1.60 5.24 16.47
N ALA A 89 1.06 6.45 16.23
CA ALA A 89 -0.35 6.76 16.35
C ALA A 89 -1.08 6.73 14.98
N GLY A 90 -0.38 6.32 13.91
CA GLY A 90 -0.92 6.24 12.56
C GLY A 90 -1.00 7.57 11.82
N ARG A 91 -0.34 8.64 12.30
CA ARG A 91 -0.33 9.93 11.61
C ARG A 91 0.75 9.97 10.55
N ILE A 92 0.42 10.53 9.38
CA ILE A 92 1.38 10.73 8.29
C ILE A 92 2.39 11.81 8.70
N ARG A 93 3.67 11.43 8.77
CA ARG A 93 4.81 12.32 9.06
C ARG A 93 5.57 12.72 7.81
N PHE A 94 5.51 11.89 6.78
CA PHE A 94 6.14 12.15 5.49
C PHE A 94 5.34 11.45 4.37
N LYS A 95 5.28 12.11 3.20
CA LYS A 95 4.60 11.66 1.99
C LYS A 95 5.41 12.19 0.79
N THR A 96 5.73 11.34 -0.17
CA THR A 96 6.36 11.78 -1.43
C THR A 96 5.34 12.35 -2.42
N GLU A 97 5.84 13.09 -3.41
CA GLU A 97 5.10 13.32 -4.65
C GLU A 97 4.89 11.99 -5.41
N PRO A 98 3.89 11.90 -6.31
CA PRO A 98 3.67 10.72 -7.14
C PRO A 98 4.91 10.39 -7.99
N GLY A 99 5.25 9.12 -8.11
CA GLY A 99 6.37 8.69 -8.94
C GLY A 99 6.09 8.63 -10.45
N PRO A 100 7.08 8.13 -11.22
CA PRO A 100 8.41 7.75 -10.73
C PRO A 100 9.27 8.97 -10.32
N PHE A 101 8.97 10.17 -10.82
CA PHE A 101 9.77 11.36 -10.57
C PHE A 101 9.72 11.88 -9.12
N GLY A 102 8.61 11.62 -8.42
CA GLY A 102 8.47 11.93 -7.00
C GLY A 102 9.01 10.86 -6.04
N PHE A 103 9.35 9.66 -6.53
CA PHE A 103 9.84 8.57 -5.69
C PHE A 103 11.24 8.89 -5.17
N ASP A 104 11.38 9.02 -3.84
CA ASP A 104 12.61 9.54 -3.24
C ASP A 104 12.91 8.83 -1.91
N SER A 105 13.74 7.79 -1.98
CA SER A 105 14.17 7.02 -0.81
C SER A 105 15.13 7.78 0.10
N GLU A 106 15.84 8.79 -0.41
CA GLU A 106 16.78 9.58 0.39
C GLU A 106 16.02 10.52 1.32
N LYS A 107 14.94 11.16 0.82
CA LYS A 107 14.02 11.93 1.66
C LYS A 107 13.35 11.08 2.73
N LEU A 108 12.92 9.86 2.40
CA LEU A 108 12.41 8.93 3.41
C LEU A 108 13.47 8.63 4.48
N ALA A 109 14.72 8.35 4.08
CA ALA A 109 15.80 8.07 5.02
C ALA A 109 16.09 9.28 5.94
N ALA A 110 16.00 10.52 5.43
CA ALA A 110 16.14 11.73 6.23
C ALA A 110 14.97 11.92 7.21
N ALA A 111 13.74 11.72 6.75
CA ALA A 111 12.54 11.77 7.60
C ALA A 111 12.61 10.73 8.71
N LEU A 112 13.00 9.49 8.38
CA LEU A 112 13.14 8.41 9.35
C LEU A 112 14.17 8.71 10.43
N LYS A 113 15.35 9.25 10.04
CA LYS A 113 16.38 9.67 11.01
C LYS A 113 15.90 10.77 11.95
N THR A 114 15.00 11.63 11.47
CA THR A 114 14.43 12.73 12.25
C THR A 114 13.43 12.17 13.26
N ASP A 115 12.50 11.33 12.82
CA ASP A 115 11.47 10.74 13.68
C ASP A 115 12.03 9.76 14.71
N LEU A 116 13.07 8.99 14.37
CA LEU A 116 13.74 8.10 15.32
C LEU A 116 14.53 8.82 16.42
N LYS A 117 14.78 10.13 16.28
CA LYS A 117 15.40 10.97 17.31
C LYS A 117 14.37 11.73 18.16
N ALA A 118 13.15 11.90 17.66
CA ALA A 118 12.12 12.65 18.35
C ALA A 118 11.61 11.85 19.57
N PRO A 119 11.32 12.51 20.70
CA PRO A 119 10.60 11.88 21.80
C PRO A 119 9.26 11.33 21.28
N GLN A 120 8.95 10.06 21.57
CA GLN A 120 7.68 9.47 21.20
C GLN A 120 6.55 10.24 21.91
N LEU A 121 5.72 10.94 21.14
CA LEU A 121 4.47 11.52 21.64
C LEU A 121 3.55 10.34 21.99
N THR A 122 3.39 10.05 23.28
CA THR A 122 2.39 9.09 23.73
C THR A 122 1.02 9.59 23.30
N ALA A 123 0.35 8.84 22.43
CA ALA A 123 -1.05 9.12 22.13
C ALA A 123 -1.85 8.96 23.43
N GLY A 124 -2.38 10.07 23.94
CA GLY A 124 -3.36 10.03 25.02
C GLY A 124 -4.52 9.14 24.60
N THR A 125 -4.95 8.26 25.51
CA THR A 125 -6.03 7.29 25.34
C THR A 125 -7.31 7.99 24.88
N ALA A 126 -7.51 8.09 23.57
CA ALA A 126 -8.83 8.39 23.02
C ALA A 126 -9.56 7.06 22.89
N SER A 127 -10.32 6.70 23.93
CA SER A 127 -11.33 5.65 23.84
C SER A 127 -12.24 5.99 22.67
N ARG A 128 -12.20 5.18 21.61
CA ARG A 128 -13.27 5.14 20.61
C ARG A 128 -14.06 3.89 20.93
N ASP A 129 -15.08 4.07 21.76
CA ASP A 129 -16.17 3.11 21.88
C ASP A 129 -16.79 2.98 20.48
N ILE A 130 -16.43 1.92 19.78
CA ILE A 130 -17.11 1.51 18.55
C ILE A 130 -18.37 0.78 19.02
N GLU A 131 -19.51 1.45 18.99
CA GLU A 131 -20.78 0.74 19.12
C GLU A 131 -20.97 -0.21 17.93
N PRO A 132 -21.39 -1.47 18.16
CA PRO A 132 -21.59 -2.42 17.09
C PRO A 132 -22.83 -2.01 16.28
N VAL A 133 -22.65 -1.86 14.96
CA VAL A 133 -23.77 -1.74 14.02
C VAL A 133 -24.61 -3.02 14.12
N ALA A 134 -25.88 -2.87 14.50
CA ALA A 134 -26.81 -3.97 14.59
C ALA A 134 -27.03 -4.59 13.20
N SER A 135 -26.82 -5.90 13.11
CA SER A 135 -27.15 -6.72 11.95
C SER A 135 -28.67 -6.79 11.79
N SER A 136 -29.23 -6.17 10.75
CA SER A 136 -30.63 -6.38 10.37
C SER A 136 -30.73 -7.59 9.43
N ALA A 137 -30.89 -8.78 10.01
CA ALA A 137 -31.46 -9.91 9.31
C ALA A 137 -32.99 -9.84 9.43
N ALA A 138 -33.69 -9.59 8.32
CA ALA A 138 -35.12 -9.86 8.19
C ALA A 138 -35.41 -10.31 6.76
N PHE A 139 -35.03 -11.54 6.43
CA PHE A 139 -35.68 -12.30 5.36
C PHE A 139 -36.65 -13.25 6.03
N THR A 140 -37.93 -12.86 6.10
CA THR A 140 -39.03 -13.76 6.44
C THR A 140 -39.85 -13.97 5.15
N GLY A 141 -40.04 -15.24 4.79
CA GLY A 141 -40.56 -15.65 3.49
C GLY A 141 -42.08 -15.58 3.35
N ALA A 142 -42.50 -15.62 2.07
CA ALA A 142 -43.64 -16.29 1.38
C ALA A 142 -45.02 -16.47 2.10
N PRO A 143 -46.19 -16.68 1.42
CA PRO A 143 -46.38 -17.09 0.01
C PRO A 143 -47.57 -16.45 -0.77
N ARG A 144 -47.52 -16.53 -2.11
CA ARG A 144 -48.49 -17.22 -3.00
C ARG A 144 -48.02 -17.13 -4.44
#